data_AF-A0A957FTJ6-F1
#
_entry.id   AF-A0A957FTJ6-F1
#
_cell.length_a   1.000
_cell.length_b   1.000
_cell.length_c   1.000
_cell.angle_alpha   90.00
_cell.angle_beta   90.00
_cell.angle_gamma   90.00
#
_symmetry.space_group_name_H-M   'P 1'
#
loop_
_entity.id
_entity.type
_entity.pdbx_description
1 polymer ?
#
loop_
_entity_poly.entity_id
_entity_poly.type
_entity_poly.pdbx_seq_one_letter_code
_entity_poly.pdbx_strand_id
1 'polypeptide(L)'
;MSSSADFWHRLEGTFLYYYYRLVMATARFEVEGLDNLAQVQASGRPIIWGLWHGINMPYMLYAASHFPPESFSVVMVGDERGDILGQLAAWLGGEVIGIDMKGNPVESGRKLLNVIKRL
;
A
#
# COMPACT_ATOMS: atom_id res chain seq x y z
N MET A 1 -23.96 5.00 -12.06
CA MET A 1 -24.46 5.27 -10.69
C MET A 1 -23.47 4.68 -9.70
N SER A 2 -22.41 5.41 -9.32
CA SER A 2 -21.45 5.02 -8.26
C SER A 2 -21.03 6.19 -7.35
N SER A 3 -21.58 7.40 -7.54
CA SER A 3 -21.10 8.62 -6.86
C SER A 3 -21.18 8.58 -5.34
N SER A 4 -22.13 7.85 -4.75
CA SER A 4 -22.28 7.80 -3.30
C SER A 4 -21.29 6.82 -2.66
N ALA A 5 -21.10 5.63 -3.24
CA ALA A 5 -20.15 4.64 -2.74
C ALA A 5 -18.72 5.18 -2.83
N ASP A 6 -18.34 5.74 -3.99
CA ASP A 6 -17.02 6.33 -4.19
C ASP A 6 -16.76 7.49 -3.21
N PHE A 7 -17.80 8.27 -2.90
CA PHE A 7 -17.71 9.33 -1.90
C PHE A 7 -17.48 8.78 -0.49
N TRP A 8 -18.22 7.74 -0.10
CA TRP A 8 -18.05 7.09 1.20
C TRP A 8 -16.66 6.48 1.35
N HIS A 9 -16.16 5.77 0.35
CA HIS A 9 -14.81 5.19 0.38
C HIS A 9 -13.72 6.25 0.50
N ARG A 10 -13.89 7.41 -0.17
CA ARG A 10 -12.98 8.56 -0.01
C ARG A 10 -13.00 9.12 1.41
N LEU A 11 -14.18 9.23 1.99
CA LEU A 11 -14.36 9.73 3.35
C LEU A 11 -13.73 8.76 4.36
N GLU A 12 -13.98 7.46 4.21
CA GLU A 12 -13.40 6.41 5.04
C GLU A 12 -11.87 6.38 4.94
N GLY A 13 -11.31 6.45 3.72
CA GLY A 13 -9.86 6.53 3.52
C GLY A 13 -9.24 7.78 4.12
N THR A 14 -9.95 8.92 4.08
CA THR A 14 -9.53 10.17 4.71
C THR A 14 -9.58 10.08 6.24
N PHE A 15 -10.64 9.52 6.81
CA PHE A 15 -10.72 9.26 8.24
C PHE A 15 -9.59 8.32 8.68
N LEU A 16 -9.34 7.26 7.90
CA LEU A 16 -8.27 6.31 8.15
C LEU A 16 -6.89 7.00 8.15
N TYR A 17 -6.66 7.97 7.27
CA TYR A 17 -5.45 8.79 7.26
C TYR A 17 -5.28 9.61 8.54
N TYR A 18 -6.33 10.28 9.02
CA TYR A 18 -6.24 11.03 10.27
C TYR A 18 -6.06 10.13 11.49
N TYR A 19 -6.78 9.01 11.52
CA TYR A 19 -6.60 7.98 12.54
C TYR A 19 -5.16 7.44 12.54
N TYR A 20 -4.61 7.16 11.36
CA TYR A 20 -3.21 6.79 11.16
C TYR A 20 -2.25 7.82 11.76
N ARG A 21 -2.46 9.12 11.49
CA ARG A 21 -1.61 10.19 12.05
C ARG A 21 -1.68 10.26 13.57
N LEU A 22 -2.87 10.05 14.14
CA LEU A 22 -3.06 10.02 15.59
C LEU A 22 -2.32 8.84 16.22
N VAL A 23 -2.45 7.64 15.64
CA VAL A 23 -1.73 6.45 16.09
C VAL A 23 -0.23 6.69 16.02
N MET A 24 0.29 7.26 14.93
CA MET A 24 1.72 7.60 14.81
C MET A 24 2.21 8.62 15.84
N ALA A 25 1.34 9.56 16.24
CA ALA A 25 1.70 10.55 17.25
C ALA A 25 1.69 9.98 18.69
N THR A 26 0.98 8.87 18.92
CA THR A 26 0.68 8.38 20.28
C THR A 26 1.26 7.00 20.60
N ALA A 27 1.42 6.14 19.59
CA ALA A 27 1.97 4.80 19.75
C ALA A 27 3.49 4.78 19.56
N ARG A 28 4.16 3.84 20.23
CA ARG A 28 5.57 3.53 20.02
C ARG A 28 5.66 2.21 19.29
N PHE A 29 6.37 2.21 18.16
CA PHE A 29 6.60 1.02 17.36
C PHE A 29 8.05 0.61 17.47
N GLU A 30 8.29 -0.68 17.60
CA GLU A 30 9.61 -1.29 17.47
C GLU A 30 9.62 -2.12 16.19
N VAL A 31 10.68 -1.99 15.40
CA VAL A 31 10.84 -2.69 14.13
C VAL A 31 12.08 -3.55 14.24
N GLU A 32 11.89 -4.86 14.08
CA GLU A 32 12.95 -5.85 14.14
C GLU A 32 13.30 -6.38 12.74
N GLY A 33 14.50 -6.96 12.60
CA GLY A 33 14.91 -7.63 11.36
C GLY A 33 15.40 -6.71 10.23
N LEU A 34 15.72 -5.45 10.54
CA LEU A 34 16.25 -4.48 9.57
C LEU A 34 17.56 -4.93 8.90
N ASP A 35 18.36 -5.76 9.58
CA ASP A 35 19.60 -6.31 9.00
C ASP A 35 19.31 -7.24 7.80
N ASN A 36 18.19 -7.95 7.82
CA ASN A 36 17.76 -8.77 6.68
C ASN A 36 17.37 -7.89 5.49
N LEU A 37 16.70 -6.76 5.77
CA LEU A 37 16.35 -5.80 4.74
C LEU A 37 17.59 -5.19 4.09
N ALA A 38 18.59 -4.81 4.89
CA ALA A 38 19.85 -4.27 4.40
C ALA A 38 20.58 -5.27 3.48
N GLN A 39 20.59 -6.55 3.82
CA GLN A 39 21.18 -7.61 2.98
C GLN A 39 20.45 -7.74 1.64
N VAL A 40 19.12 -7.68 1.64
CA VAL A 40 18.33 -7.75 0.40
C VAL A 40 18.55 -6.49 -0.46
N GLN A 41 18.59 -5.30 0.15
CA GLN A 41 18.91 -4.05 -0.56
C GLN A 41 20.31 -4.10 -1.20
N ALA A 42 21.31 -4.62 -0.47
CA ALA A 42 22.67 -4.79 -0.97
C ALA A 42 22.77 -5.76 -2.16
N SER A 43 21.80 -6.66 -2.34
CA SER A 43 21.76 -7.56 -3.49
C SER A 43 21.44 -6.86 -4.82
N GLY A 44 20.95 -5.61 -4.78
CA GLY A 44 20.54 -4.84 -5.95
C GLY A 44 19.30 -5.39 -6.66
N ARG A 45 18.61 -6.38 -6.07
CA ARG A 45 17.38 -6.97 -6.62
C ARG A 45 16.15 -6.18 -6.17
N PRO A 46 15.12 -6.05 -7.03
CA PRO A 46 13.84 -5.47 -6.62
C PRO A 46 13.23 -6.23 -5.43
N ILE A 47 12.71 -5.48 -4.46
CA ILE A 47 12.09 -6.04 -3.25
C ILE A 47 10.58 -6.10 -3.45
N ILE A 48 10.01 -7.29 -3.24
CA ILE A 48 8.56 -7.48 -3.21
C ILE A 48 8.14 -7.69 -1.76
N TRP A 49 7.31 -6.79 -1.26
CA TRP A 49 6.74 -6.89 0.09
C TRP A 49 5.44 -7.69 0.04
N GLY A 50 5.46 -8.88 0.64
CA GLY A 50 4.25 -9.68 0.87
C GLY A 50 3.61 -9.28 2.19
N LEU A 51 2.42 -8.68 2.14
CA LEU A 51 1.68 -8.26 3.31
C LEU A 51 0.40 -9.09 3.42
N TRP A 52 0.14 -9.67 4.59
CA TRP A 52 -1.00 -10.57 4.82
C TRP A 52 -1.77 -10.14 6.09
N HIS A 53 -3.09 -10.43 6.17
CA HIS A 53 -3.94 -10.30 7.38
C HIS A 53 -3.96 -8.90 8.04
N GLY A 54 -4.06 -7.83 7.26
CA GLY A 54 -4.21 -6.48 7.82
C GLY A 54 -2.89 -5.84 8.32
N ILE A 55 -1.76 -6.50 8.07
CA ILE A 55 -0.41 -5.94 8.31
C ILE A 55 -0.12 -4.73 7.38
N ASN A 56 -0.95 -4.50 6.36
CA ASN A 56 -0.87 -3.35 5.47
C ASN A 56 -0.77 -2.02 6.23
N MET A 57 -1.58 -1.83 7.27
CA MET A 57 -1.58 -0.60 8.06
C MET A 57 -0.23 -0.41 8.79
N PRO A 58 0.26 -1.36 9.61
CA PRO A 58 1.60 -1.29 10.19
C PRO A 58 2.74 -1.10 9.20
N TYR A 59 2.69 -1.80 8.06
CA TYR A 59 3.72 -1.65 7.04
C TYR A 59 3.71 -0.26 6.42
N MET A 60 2.54 0.32 6.17
CA MET A 60 2.43 1.69 5.69
C MET A 60 3.00 2.70 6.71
N LEU A 61 2.90 2.42 8.03
CA LEU A 61 3.58 3.21 9.07
C LEU A 61 5.10 3.16 8.90
N TYR A 62 5.65 1.95 8.78
CA TYR A 62 7.08 1.75 8.58
C TYR A 62 7.57 2.39 7.28
N ALA A 63 6.85 2.16 6.18
CA ALA A 63 7.26 2.63 4.88
C ALA A 63 7.26 4.16 4.78
N ALA A 64 6.20 4.82 5.27
CA ALA A 64 6.10 6.29 5.24
C ALA A 64 7.09 7.00 6.19
N SER A 65 7.65 6.29 7.18
CA SER A 65 8.65 6.86 8.09
C SER A 65 10.09 6.62 7.64
N HIS A 66 10.34 5.66 6.75
CA HIS A 66 11.70 5.23 6.38
C HIS A 66 12.02 5.37 4.89
N PHE A 67 11.02 5.51 4.03
CA PHE A 67 11.20 5.64 2.58
C PHE A 67 10.51 6.89 2.02
N PRO A 68 11.03 7.47 0.93
CA PRO A 68 10.31 8.47 0.17
C PRO A 68 8.96 7.91 -0.32
N PRO A 69 7.88 8.69 -0.27
CA PRO A 69 6.56 8.33 -0.83
C PRO A 69 6.60 7.73 -2.24
N GLU A 70 7.48 8.28 -3.08
CA GLU A 70 7.66 7.93 -4.49
C GLU A 70 8.32 6.56 -4.68
N SER A 71 8.86 5.97 -3.61
CA SER A 71 9.65 4.73 -3.66
C SER A 71 8.80 3.45 -3.57
N PHE A 72 7.47 3.58 -3.45
CA PHE A 72 6.59 2.42 -3.35
C PHE A 72 5.34 2.53 -4.25
N SER A 73 5.11 1.47 -5.02
CA SER A 73 3.81 1.19 -5.67
C SER A 73 3.08 0.15 -4.83
N VAL A 74 1.83 0.43 -4.47
CA VAL A 74 0.98 -0.43 -3.65
C VAL A 74 -0.01 -1.15 -4.54
N VAL A 75 0.12 -2.48 -4.58
CA VAL A 75 -0.80 -3.35 -5.31
C VAL A 75 -1.90 -3.81 -4.36
N MET A 76 -3.15 -3.49 -4.67
CA MET A 76 -4.31 -3.79 -3.83
C MET A 76 -5.37 -4.56 -4.62
N VAL A 77 -6.21 -5.31 -3.91
CA VAL A 77 -7.38 -5.96 -4.51
C VAL A 77 -8.35 -4.89 -4.99
N GLY A 78 -8.89 -5.00 -6.20
CA GLY A 78 -9.88 -4.08 -6.76
C GLY A 78 -11.28 -4.30 -6.18
N ASP A 79 -11.38 -4.30 -4.86
CA ASP A 79 -12.64 -4.34 -4.12
C ASP A 79 -12.76 -3.11 -3.20
N GLU A 80 -13.90 -2.97 -2.53
CA GLU A 80 -14.19 -1.86 -1.62
C GLU A 80 -13.08 -1.62 -0.58
N ARG A 81 -12.45 -2.68 -0.06
CA ARG A 81 -11.37 -2.52 0.92
C ARG A 81 -10.12 -1.95 0.26
N GLY A 82 -9.81 -2.39 -0.96
CA GLY A 82 -8.74 -1.82 -1.75
C GLY A 82 -8.98 -0.37 -2.16
N ASP A 83 -10.22 0.05 -2.39
CA ASP A 83 -10.55 1.44 -2.69
C ASP A 83 -10.29 2.36 -1.49
N ILE A 84 -10.74 1.94 -0.29
CA ILE A 84 -10.51 2.68 0.97
C ILE A 84 -9.01 2.75 1.31
N LEU A 85 -8.31 1.61 1.26
CA LEU A 85 -6.88 1.54 1.54
C LEU A 85 -6.03 2.21 0.46
N GLY A 86 -6.50 2.18 -0.79
CA GLY A 86 -5.91 2.91 -1.90
C GLY A 86 -5.97 4.41 -1.65
N GLN A 87 -7.09 4.92 -1.16
CA GLN A 87 -7.19 6.34 -0.80
C GLN A 87 -6.19 6.73 0.30
N LEU A 88 -5.97 5.87 1.30
CA LEU A 88 -4.92 6.09 2.31
C LEU A 88 -3.52 6.09 1.69
N ALA A 89 -3.20 5.11 0.85
CA ALA A 89 -1.90 5.02 0.18
C ALA A 89 -1.61 6.24 -0.70
N ALA A 90 -2.63 6.76 -1.39
CA ALA A 90 -2.53 8.00 -2.15
C ALA A 90 -2.25 9.21 -1.25
N TRP A 91 -2.87 9.30 -0.07
CA TRP A 91 -2.55 10.34 0.92
C TRP A 91 -1.12 10.27 1.43
N LEU A 92 -0.51 9.08 1.43
CA LEU A 92 0.90 8.89 1.77
C LEU A 92 1.84 9.08 0.57
N GLY A 93 1.30 9.45 -0.60
CA GLY A 93 2.06 9.74 -1.83
C GLY A 93 2.50 8.53 -2.63
N GLY A 94 1.98 7.33 -2.32
CA GLY A 94 2.26 6.12 -3.09
C GLY A 94 1.37 5.98 -4.34
N GLU A 95 1.88 5.29 -5.36
CA GLU A 95 1.08 4.87 -6.52
C GLU A 95 0.20 3.67 -6.13
N VAL A 96 -1.09 3.70 -6.46
CA VAL A 96 -2.03 2.62 -6.13
C VAL A 96 -2.47 1.88 -7.39
N ILE A 97 -2.36 0.56 -7.35
CA ILE A 97 -2.65 -0.31 -8.49
C ILE A 97 -3.68 -1.36 -8.05
N GLY A 98 -4.92 -1.15 -8.48
CA GLY A 98 -6.01 -2.09 -8.26
C GLY A 98 -5.92 -3.30 -9.17
N ILE A 99 -5.93 -4.49 -8.56
CA ILE A 99 -5.92 -5.79 -9.24
C ILE A 99 -7.26 -6.49 -8.97
N ASP A 100 -7.99 -6.79 -10.03
CA ASP A 100 -9.20 -7.59 -9.92
C ASP A 100 -8.83 -9.07 -9.69
N MET A 101 -9.26 -9.62 -8.55
CA MET A 101 -9.02 -11.03 -8.20
C MET A 101 -10.19 -11.95 -8.58
N LYS A 102 -11.32 -11.40 -9.04
CA LYS A 102 -12.52 -12.17 -9.42
C LYS A 102 -12.72 -12.23 -10.94
N GLY A 103 -12.29 -11.19 -11.66
CA GLY A 103 -12.35 -11.11 -13.12
C GLY A 103 -11.20 -11.84 -13.82
N ASN A 104 -10.72 -11.27 -14.92
CA ASN A 104 -9.75 -11.92 -15.80
C ASN A 104 -8.32 -11.90 -15.18
N PRO A 105 -7.75 -13.06 -14.81
CA PRO A 105 -6.43 -13.12 -14.18
C PRO A 105 -5.29 -12.64 -15.10
N VAL A 106 -5.46 -12.71 -16.43
CA VAL A 106 -4.46 -12.25 -17.40
C VAL A 106 -4.36 -10.73 -17.42
N GLU A 107 -5.49 -10.03 -17.26
CA GLU A 107 -5.51 -8.56 -17.21
C GLU A 107 -4.79 -8.05 -15.96
N SER A 108 -5.11 -8.66 -14.83
CA SER A 108 -4.45 -8.46 -13.53
C SER A 108 -2.94 -8.73 -13.60
N GLY A 109 -2.54 -9.84 -14.23
CA GLY A 109 -1.13 -10.15 -14.48
C GLY A 109 -0.42 -9.11 -15.36
N ARG A 110 -1.08 -8.56 -16.38
CA ARG A 110 -0.53 -7.50 -17.22
C ARG A 110 -0.31 -6.20 -16.45
N LYS A 111 -1.23 -5.82 -15.57
CA LYS A 111 -1.07 -4.64 -14.69
C LYS A 111 0.18 -4.79 -13.84
N LEU A 112 0.37 -5.95 -13.19
CA LEU A 112 1.56 -6.24 -12.40
C LEU A 112 2.86 -6.23 -13.22
N LEU A 113 2.85 -6.84 -14.41
CA LEU A 113 4.01 -6.84 -15.31
C LEU A 113 4.43 -5.43 -15.74
N ASN A 114 3.47 -4.52 -15.92
CA ASN A 114 3.78 -3.13 -16.25
C ASN A 114 4.48 -2.39 -15.10
N VAL A 115 4.21 -2.75 -13.85
CA VAL A 115 4.93 -2.22 -12.69
C VAL A 115 6.36 -2.73 -12.69
N ILE A 116 6.53 -4.05 -12.84
CA ILE A 116 7.85 -4.68 -12.83
C ILE A 116 8.75 -4.10 -13.93
N LYS A 117 8.20 -3.79 -15.10
CA LYS A 117 8.95 -3.18 -16.22
C LYS A 117 9.40 -1.73 -15.97
N ARG A 118 8.85 -1.05 -14.96
CA ARG A 118 9.19 0.34 -14.61
C ARG A 118 10.25 0.42 -13.50
N LEU A 119 10.56 -0.71 -12.85
CA LEU A 119 11.60 -0.86 -11.83
C LEU A 119 12.95 -1.18 -12.47
#